data_AF-A0A7R9JNE2-F1
#
_entry.id   AF-A0A7R9JNE2-F1
#
_cell.length_a   1.000
_cell.length_b   1.000
_cell.length_c   1.000
_cell.angle_alpha   90.00
_cell.angle_beta   90.00
_cell.angle_gamma   90.00
#
_symmetry.space_group_name_H-M   'P 1'
#
loop_
_entity.id
_entity.type
_entity.pdbx_description
1 polymer ?
#
loop_
_entity_poly.entity_id
_entity_poly.type
_entity_poly.pdbx_seq_one_letter_code
_entity_poly.pdbx_strand_id
1 'polypeptide(L)'
;RWLVLCQVDCIVTTAGGIEEDLIKCLAPTYIGDFNLDGRKLRERGINRIGNLLVPNDNYCLFEDWVMPILDNMLAEQKHKGTLWTPSRMVARLGTEMNNPDSIYYWASRNNIPVFSPALTDGSLGDMMYFHSYRNPGLVLDIVQGRCALSCAQCCTLLPLDRRGGKHNFLKKKEENGYVKL
;
A
#
# COMPACT_ATOMS: atom_id res chain seq x y z
N ARG A 1 -12.03 -3.33 -0.30
CA ARG A 1 -12.46 -3.17 -1.70
C ARG A 1 -13.83 -2.52 -1.85
N TRP A 2 -14.95 -3.15 -1.46
CA TRP A 2 -16.30 -2.60 -1.71
C TRP A 2 -16.52 -1.19 -1.13
N LEU A 3 -16.02 -0.91 0.08
CA LEU A 3 -16.10 0.43 0.68
C LEU A 3 -15.35 1.50 -0.12
N VAL A 4 -14.25 1.14 -0.80
CA VAL A 4 -13.48 2.05 -1.67
C VAL A 4 -14.26 2.46 -2.92
N LEU A 5 -15.18 1.60 -3.38
CA LEU A 5 -16.04 1.90 -4.51
C LEU A 5 -17.15 2.91 -4.15
N CYS A 6 -17.67 2.86 -2.92
CA CYS A 6 -18.96 3.50 -2.63
C CYS A 6 -18.92 4.56 -1.53
N GLN A 7 -17.97 4.51 -0.59
CA GLN A 7 -18.18 5.15 0.72
C GLN A 7 -16.95 5.82 1.34
N VAL A 8 -15.79 5.92 0.68
CA VAL A 8 -14.61 6.54 1.33
C VAL A 8 -13.94 7.64 0.52
N ASP A 9 -13.39 8.63 1.23
CA ASP A 9 -12.69 9.78 0.65
C ASP A 9 -11.17 9.72 0.83
N CYS A 10 -10.68 9.00 1.83
CA CYS A 10 -9.26 8.75 2.02
C CYS A 10 -9.02 7.46 2.79
N ILE A 11 -7.83 6.90 2.62
CA ILE A 11 -7.39 5.67 3.28
C ILE A 11 -6.07 5.97 3.99
N VAL A 12 -5.93 5.49 5.22
CA VAL A 12 -4.65 5.48 5.94
C VAL A 12 -4.33 4.04 6.33
N THR A 13 -3.15 3.58 5.95
CA THR A 13 -2.72 2.20 6.18
C THR A 13 -1.21 2.11 6.36
N THR A 14 -0.74 1.00 6.94
CA THR A 14 0.68 0.65 6.98
C THR A 14 1.19 0.10 5.64
N ALA A 15 2.51 -0.01 5.49
CA ALA A 15 3.15 -0.63 4.33
C ALA A 15 2.62 -2.06 4.07
N GLY A 16 2.52 -2.89 5.13
CA GLY A 16 1.97 -4.25 5.05
C GLY A 16 0.58 -4.31 4.40
N GLY A 17 -0.32 -3.38 4.75
CA GLY A 17 -1.64 -3.32 4.12
C GLY A 17 -1.59 -3.00 2.62
N ILE A 18 -0.57 -2.26 2.19
CA ILE A 18 -0.36 -1.89 0.79
C ILE A 18 0.23 -3.06 0.00
N GLU A 19 1.37 -3.56 0.44
CA GLU A 19 2.09 -4.61 -0.26
C GLU A 19 1.31 -5.93 -0.29
N GLU A 20 0.58 -6.29 0.77
CA GLU A 20 -0.22 -7.53 0.76
C GLU A 20 -1.36 -7.51 -0.26
N ASP A 21 -2.01 -6.36 -0.49
CA ASP A 21 -3.06 -6.24 -1.52
C ASP A 21 -2.47 -6.42 -2.92
N LEU A 22 -1.31 -5.82 -3.17
CA LEU A 22 -0.61 -5.91 -4.44
C LEU A 22 -0.09 -7.35 -4.67
N ILE A 23 0.53 -7.96 -3.66
CA ILE A 23 1.04 -9.33 -3.72
C ILE A 23 -0.10 -10.33 -3.98
N LYS A 24 -1.27 -10.14 -3.37
CA LYS A 24 -2.46 -10.99 -3.60
C LYS A 24 -2.95 -10.97 -5.05
N CYS A 25 -2.68 -9.89 -5.79
CA CYS A 25 -3.01 -9.80 -7.21
C CYS A 25 -2.01 -10.58 -8.09
N LEU A 26 -0.79 -10.83 -7.59
CA LEU A 26 0.26 -11.57 -8.30
C LEU A 26 0.21 -13.06 -8.01
N ALA A 27 0.00 -13.43 -6.74
CA ALA A 27 0.00 -14.83 -6.29
C ALA A 27 -0.93 -15.05 -5.09
N PRO A 28 -1.51 -16.25 -4.94
CA PRO A 28 -2.45 -16.55 -3.86
C PRO A 28 -1.77 -16.57 -2.49
N THR A 29 -2.56 -16.28 -1.46
CA THR A 29 -2.22 -16.49 -0.04
C THR A 29 -3.04 -17.67 0.47
N TYR A 30 -2.45 -18.51 1.31
CA TYR A 30 -3.08 -19.74 1.78
C TYR A 30 -3.51 -19.63 3.24
N ILE A 31 -4.55 -20.38 3.61
CA ILE A 31 -4.97 -20.52 5.01
C ILE A 31 -4.08 -21.58 5.68
N GLY A 32 -3.59 -21.25 6.86
CA GLY A 32 -2.81 -22.13 7.74
C GLY A 32 -3.31 -22.06 9.18
N ASP A 33 -2.42 -22.26 10.13
CA ASP A 33 -2.72 -22.32 11.57
C ASP A 33 -1.74 -21.43 12.36
N PHE A 34 -2.22 -20.85 13.46
CA PHE A 34 -1.42 -20.04 14.37
C PHE A 34 -0.31 -20.85 15.07
N ASN A 35 -0.47 -22.16 15.19
CA ASN A 35 0.44 -23.06 15.91
C ASN A 35 1.49 -23.71 15.01
N LEU A 36 1.57 -23.33 13.74
CA LEU A 36 2.61 -23.84 12.83
C LEU A 36 4.01 -23.43 13.31
N ASP A 37 4.93 -24.40 13.31
CA ASP A 37 6.31 -24.22 13.74
C ASP A 37 7.07 -23.27 12.79
N GLY A 38 7.46 -22.11 13.32
CA GLY A 38 8.16 -21.07 12.58
C GLY A 38 9.51 -21.52 12.00
N ARG A 39 10.21 -22.47 12.64
CA ARG A 39 11.49 -22.99 12.12
C ARG A 39 11.25 -23.75 10.81
N LYS A 40 10.32 -24.70 10.83
CA LYS A 40 9.96 -25.50 9.64
C LYS A 40 9.42 -24.65 8.51
N LEU A 41 8.64 -23.60 8.84
CA LEU A 41 8.15 -22.65 7.86
C LEU A 41 9.30 -21.87 7.21
N ARG A 42 10.26 -21.39 8.00
CA ARG A 42 11.43 -20.66 7.49
C ARG A 42 12.32 -21.53 6.61
N GLU A 43 12.57 -22.79 7.00
CA GLU A 43 13.32 -23.76 6.20
C GLU A 43 12.68 -24.02 4.82
N ARG A 44 11.35 -23.91 4.74
CA ARG A 44 10.58 -24.07 3.51
C ARG A 44 10.34 -22.78 2.75
N GLY A 45 10.87 -21.65 3.23
CA GLY A 45 10.63 -20.34 2.62
C GLY A 45 9.15 -19.92 2.66
N ILE A 46 8.45 -20.18 3.76
CA ILE A 46 7.04 -19.78 3.94
C ILE A 46 6.96 -18.74 5.06
N ASN A 47 6.39 -17.58 4.73
CA ASN A 47 6.16 -16.49 5.67
C ASN A 47 4.74 -16.63 6.28
N ARG A 48 4.62 -16.45 7.60
CA ARG A 48 3.35 -16.59 8.32
C ARG A 48 2.83 -15.26 8.81
N ILE A 49 1.57 -14.95 8.50
CA ILE A 49 0.86 -13.75 8.95
C ILE A 49 -0.36 -14.22 9.76
N GLY A 50 -0.19 -14.40 11.07
CA GLY A 50 -1.22 -15.01 11.92
C GLY A 50 -1.49 -16.47 11.54
N ASN A 51 -2.67 -16.72 10.95
CA ASN A 51 -3.07 -18.01 10.37
C ASN A 51 -3.03 -18.02 8.84
N LEU A 52 -2.37 -17.05 8.20
CA LEU A 52 -2.16 -17.03 6.76
C LEU A 52 -0.72 -17.42 6.43
N LEU A 53 -0.53 -18.06 5.29
CA LEU A 53 0.76 -18.50 4.77
C LEU A 53 1.00 -17.87 3.39
N VAL A 54 2.16 -17.21 3.27
CA VAL A 54 2.62 -16.54 2.06
C VAL A 54 3.96 -17.18 1.65
N PRO A 55 4.00 -17.95 0.55
CA PRO A 55 5.26 -18.48 0.01
C PRO A 55 6.23 -17.34 -0.33
N ASN A 56 7.54 -17.57 -0.17
CA ASN A 56 8.55 -16.56 -0.46
C ASN A 56 8.58 -16.19 -1.96
N ASP A 57 8.21 -17.12 -2.85
CA ASP A 57 8.08 -16.88 -4.29
C ASP A 57 7.13 -15.71 -4.61
N ASN A 58 6.11 -15.48 -3.78
CA ASN A 58 5.21 -14.33 -3.94
C ASN A 58 5.97 -12.99 -3.82
N TYR A 59 6.99 -12.92 -2.97
CA TYR A 59 7.83 -11.73 -2.79
C TYR A 59 8.83 -11.58 -3.95
N CYS A 60 9.30 -12.68 -4.54
CA CYS A 60 10.11 -12.63 -5.76
C CYS A 60 9.30 -12.08 -6.94
N LEU A 61 8.05 -12.54 -7.12
CA LEU A 61 7.15 -11.99 -8.14
C LEU A 61 6.87 -10.49 -7.90
N PHE A 62 6.75 -10.10 -6.64
CA PHE A 62 6.57 -8.69 -6.28
C PHE A 62 7.80 -7.85 -6.59
N GLU A 63 9.01 -8.37 -6.33
CA GLU A 63 10.28 -7.74 -6.74
C GLU A 63 10.31 -7.51 -8.25
N ASP A 64 10.09 -8.56 -9.04
CA ASP A 64 10.12 -8.50 -10.50
C ASP A 64 9.12 -7.48 -11.05
N TRP A 65 7.95 -7.36 -10.41
CA TRP A 65 6.92 -6.40 -10.80
C TRP A 65 7.26 -4.96 -10.38
N VAL A 66 7.78 -4.74 -9.18
CA VAL A 66 7.97 -3.39 -8.62
C VAL A 66 9.25 -2.71 -9.11
N MET A 67 10.33 -3.47 -9.34
CA MET A 67 11.62 -2.93 -9.77
C MET A 67 11.55 -2.03 -11.01
N PRO A 68 10.93 -2.43 -12.13
CA PRO A 68 10.82 -1.55 -13.31
C PRO A 68 9.95 -0.30 -13.05
N ILE A 69 9.01 -0.37 -12.11
CA ILE A 69 8.19 0.78 -11.71
C ILE A 69 9.06 1.79 -10.94
N LEU A 70 9.92 1.30 -10.03
CA LEU A 70 10.86 2.15 -9.29
C LEU A 70 11.86 2.85 -10.23
N ASP A 71 12.34 2.15 -11.26
CA ASP A 71 13.21 2.73 -12.29
C ASP A 71 12.51 3.89 -13.03
N ASN A 72 11.25 3.68 -13.43
CA ASN A 72 10.44 4.72 -14.06
C ASN A 72 10.17 5.91 -13.14
N MET A 73 9.87 5.65 -11.86
CA MET A 73 9.67 6.69 -10.86
C MET A 73 10.96 7.51 -10.67
N LEU A 74 12.12 6.87 -10.61
CA LEU A 74 13.40 7.55 -10.52
C LEU A 74 13.68 8.42 -11.76
N ALA A 75 13.38 7.91 -12.96
CA ALA A 75 13.53 8.66 -14.19
C ALA A 75 12.63 9.91 -14.21
N GLU A 76 11.37 9.78 -13.80
CA GLU A 76 10.44 10.90 -13.67
C GLU A 76 10.90 11.92 -12.64
N GLN A 77 11.46 11.48 -11.51
CA GLN A 77 12.05 12.37 -10.52
C GLN A 77 13.23 13.15 -11.10
N LYS A 78 14.15 12.49 -11.82
CA LYS A 78 15.36 13.11 -12.39
C LYS A 78 15.04 14.04 -13.57
N HIS A 79 14.12 13.65 -14.45
CA HIS A 79 13.87 14.37 -15.70
C HIS A 79 12.73 15.39 -15.60
N LYS A 80 11.68 15.08 -14.84
CA LYS A 80 10.49 15.94 -14.70
C LYS A 80 10.46 16.72 -13.39
N GLY A 81 11.40 16.47 -12.47
CA GLY A 81 11.41 17.06 -11.13
C GLY A 81 10.24 16.57 -10.26
N THR A 82 9.69 15.39 -10.56
CA THR A 82 8.55 14.84 -9.81
C THR A 82 8.97 14.50 -8.38
N LEU A 83 8.42 15.22 -7.40
CA LEU A 83 8.58 14.87 -5.99
C LEU A 83 7.62 13.74 -5.61
N TRP A 84 8.18 12.57 -5.29
CA TRP A 84 7.39 11.43 -4.84
C TRP A 84 7.03 11.56 -3.36
N THR A 85 5.78 11.24 -3.05
CA THR A 85 5.27 11.07 -1.70
C THR A 85 4.71 9.66 -1.57
N PRO A 86 4.55 9.11 -0.35
CA PRO A 86 3.95 7.80 -0.16
C PRO A 86 2.59 7.65 -0.86
N SER A 87 1.75 8.69 -0.82
CA SER A 87 0.44 8.67 -1.47
C SER A 87 0.51 8.66 -3.00
N ARG A 88 1.43 9.42 -3.60
CA ARG A 88 1.66 9.40 -5.05
C ARG A 88 2.21 8.07 -5.52
N MET A 89 3.12 7.48 -4.74
CA MET A 89 3.67 6.16 -5.03
C MET A 89 2.58 5.09 -4.99
N VAL A 90 1.72 5.07 -3.96
CA VAL A 90 0.62 4.09 -3.87
C VAL A 90 -0.37 4.27 -5.02
N ALA A 91 -0.72 5.51 -5.38
CA ALA A 91 -1.57 5.78 -6.54
C ALA A 91 -0.92 5.26 -7.84
N ARG A 92 0.40 5.46 -8.02
CA ARG A 92 1.15 4.94 -9.16
C ARG A 92 1.10 3.40 -9.20
N LEU A 93 1.41 2.74 -8.08
CA LEU A 93 1.37 1.28 -7.97
C LEU A 93 -0.02 0.72 -8.25
N GLY A 94 -1.08 1.38 -7.77
CA GLY A 94 -2.46 1.00 -8.06
C GLY A 94 -2.81 1.11 -9.55
N THR A 95 -2.34 2.16 -10.23
CA THR A 95 -2.51 2.32 -11.68
C THR A 95 -1.79 1.22 -12.47
N GLU A 96 -0.53 0.94 -12.11
CA GLU A 96 0.30 -0.08 -12.80
C GLU A 96 -0.21 -1.51 -12.57
N MET A 97 -0.79 -1.79 -11.40
CA MET A 97 -1.33 -3.12 -11.08
C MET A 97 -2.50 -3.49 -12.02
N ASN A 98 -3.31 -2.49 -12.42
CA ASN A 98 -4.40 -2.63 -13.37
C ASN A 98 -5.34 -3.85 -13.13
N ASN A 99 -5.54 -4.22 -11.86
CA ASN A 99 -6.31 -5.38 -11.45
C ASN A 99 -7.53 -4.95 -10.61
N PRO A 100 -8.78 -5.28 -11.03
CA PRO A 100 -9.99 -4.90 -10.29
C PRO A 100 -10.14 -5.57 -8.92
N ASP A 101 -9.33 -6.59 -8.61
CA ASP A 101 -9.30 -7.19 -7.27
C ASP A 101 -8.51 -6.35 -6.26
N SER A 102 -7.58 -5.50 -6.73
CA SER A 102 -6.80 -4.59 -5.87
C SER A 102 -7.64 -3.44 -5.33
N ILE A 103 -7.46 -3.14 -4.04
CA ILE A 103 -8.01 -1.94 -3.40
C ILE A 103 -7.38 -0.68 -3.99
N TYR A 104 -6.06 -0.71 -4.22
CA TYR A 104 -5.30 0.46 -4.68
C TYR A 104 -5.52 0.79 -6.15
N TYR A 105 -5.86 -0.21 -6.96
CA TYR A 105 -6.38 0.03 -8.30
C TYR A 105 -7.61 0.94 -8.27
N TRP A 106 -8.61 0.60 -7.45
CA TRP A 106 -9.82 1.41 -7.31
C TRP A 106 -9.56 2.75 -6.64
N ALA A 107 -8.65 2.80 -5.66
CA ALA A 107 -8.26 4.05 -5.02
C ALA A 107 -7.66 5.03 -6.04
N SER A 108 -6.76 4.55 -6.91
CA SER A 108 -6.19 5.36 -7.99
C SER A 108 -7.25 5.81 -9.00
N ARG A 109 -8.10 4.89 -9.47
CA ARG A 109 -9.17 5.18 -10.45
C ARG A 109 -10.20 6.20 -9.95
N ASN A 110 -10.49 6.20 -8.65
CA ASN A 110 -11.44 7.11 -8.01
C ASN A 110 -10.78 8.36 -7.40
N ASN A 111 -9.48 8.58 -7.62
CA ASN A 111 -8.70 9.67 -7.02
C ASN A 111 -8.80 9.74 -5.48
N ILE A 112 -8.86 8.57 -4.82
CA ILE A 112 -8.88 8.46 -3.37
C ILE A 112 -7.43 8.39 -2.86
N PRO A 113 -6.94 9.41 -2.12
CA PRO A 113 -5.59 9.39 -1.59
C PRO A 113 -5.43 8.31 -0.51
N VAL A 114 -4.31 7.58 -0.61
CA VAL A 114 -3.88 6.59 0.37
C VAL A 114 -2.63 7.09 1.08
N PHE A 115 -2.67 7.19 2.40
CA PHE A 115 -1.56 7.66 3.22
C PHE A 115 -0.90 6.50 3.96
N SER A 116 0.42 6.43 3.87
CA SER A 116 1.26 5.51 4.65
C SER A 116 2.55 6.24 5.05
N PRO A 117 2.59 6.88 6.24
CA PRO A 117 3.78 7.63 6.68
C PRO A 117 5.03 6.76 6.83
N ALA A 118 4.84 5.46 7.11
CA ALA A 118 5.90 4.47 7.23
C ALA A 118 5.81 3.46 6.07
N LEU A 119 5.81 3.95 4.82
CA LEU A 119 5.72 3.11 3.62
C LEU A 119 6.94 2.18 3.45
N THR A 120 8.07 2.54 4.06
CA THR A 120 9.32 1.76 4.01
C THR A 120 9.38 0.62 5.04
N ASP A 121 8.40 0.50 5.93
CA ASP A 121 8.37 -0.52 6.99
C ASP A 121 7.65 -1.80 6.51
N GLY A 122 8.22 -2.45 5.50
CA GLY A 122 7.66 -3.64 4.84
C GLY A 122 8.52 -4.12 3.67
N SER A 123 8.04 -5.14 2.96
CA SER A 123 8.71 -5.67 1.76
C SER A 123 8.93 -4.62 0.69
N LEU A 124 8.03 -3.64 0.52
CA LEU A 124 8.25 -2.53 -0.41
C LEU A 124 9.49 -1.70 -0.05
N GLY A 125 9.77 -1.54 1.25
CA GLY A 125 10.97 -0.89 1.75
C GLY A 125 12.24 -1.66 1.40
N ASP A 126 12.22 -2.99 1.49
CA ASP A 126 13.34 -3.84 1.07
C ASP A 126 13.62 -3.67 -0.43
N MET A 127 12.57 -3.62 -1.26
CA MET A 127 12.71 -3.40 -2.71
C MET A 127 13.29 -2.02 -3.02
N MET A 128 12.84 -0.98 -2.33
CA MET A 128 13.42 0.35 -2.46
C MET A 128 14.90 0.39 -2.02
N TYR A 129 15.24 -0.34 -0.95
CA TYR A 129 16.60 -0.47 -0.47
C TYR A 129 17.48 -1.13 -1.55
N PHE A 130 17.09 -2.28 -2.08
CA PHE A 130 17.85 -2.95 -3.15
C PHE A 130 17.94 -2.10 -4.43
N HIS A 131 16.85 -1.46 -4.82
CA HIS A 131 16.84 -0.52 -5.94
C HIS A 131 17.83 0.63 -5.72
N SER A 132 17.96 1.17 -4.50
CA SER A 132 18.88 2.28 -4.21
C SER A 132 20.36 1.93 -4.44
N TYR A 133 20.76 0.67 -4.28
CA TYR A 133 22.13 0.22 -4.59
C TYR A 133 22.39 0.13 -6.09
N ARG A 134 21.38 -0.25 -6.88
CA ARG A 134 21.49 -0.36 -8.34
C ARG A 134 21.37 1.02 -9.00
N ASN A 135 20.36 1.78 -8.58
CA ASN A 135 19.94 3.05 -9.15
C ASN A 135 19.71 4.08 -8.02
N PRO A 136 20.77 4.73 -7.52
CA PRO A 136 20.65 5.67 -6.41
C PRO A 136 19.88 6.94 -6.79
N GLY A 137 19.20 7.50 -5.78
CA GLY A 137 18.63 8.84 -5.82
C GLY A 137 17.10 8.93 -5.76
N LEU A 138 16.36 7.82 -5.61
CA LEU A 138 14.91 7.89 -5.39
C LEU A 138 14.62 8.51 -4.02
N VAL A 139 13.82 9.58 -3.98
CA VAL A 139 13.48 10.30 -2.75
C VAL A 139 11.98 10.25 -2.55
N LEU A 140 11.57 9.86 -1.34
CA LEU A 140 10.17 9.89 -0.91
C LEU A 140 10.00 10.90 0.20
N ASP A 141 9.29 11.99 -0.07
CA ASP A 141 8.96 13.01 0.90
C ASP A 141 7.70 12.65 1.70
N ILE A 142 7.88 12.51 3.01
CA ILE A 142 6.81 12.27 3.97
C ILE A 142 6.15 13.56 4.48
N VAL A 143 6.81 14.71 4.35
CA VAL A 143 6.32 15.99 4.87
C VAL A 143 5.17 16.51 4.00
N GLN A 144 5.34 16.54 2.68
CA GLN A 144 4.27 16.93 1.78
C GLN A 144 3.02 16.04 1.91
N GLY A 145 3.21 14.74 2.19
CA GLY A 145 2.12 13.81 2.46
C GLY A 145 1.33 14.11 3.74
N ARG A 146 1.98 14.64 4.78
CA ARG A 146 1.32 15.01 6.05
C ARG A 146 0.37 16.20 5.91
N CYS A 147 0.69 17.18 5.07
CA CYS A 147 -0.14 18.36 4.87
C CYS A 147 -1.52 18.00 4.27
N ALA A 148 -1.53 17.07 3.31
CA ALA A 148 -2.78 16.56 2.75
C ALA A 148 -3.58 15.70 3.75
N LEU A 149 -2.91 14.99 4.65
CA LEU A 149 -3.55 14.24 5.73
C LEU A 149 -4.15 15.16 6.81
N SER A 150 -3.47 16.24 7.20
CA SER A 150 -4.00 17.19 8.19
C SER A 150 -5.23 17.94 7.67
N CYS A 151 -5.27 18.27 6.37
CA CYS A 151 -6.48 18.82 5.76
C CYS A 151 -7.67 17.82 5.78
N ALA A 152 -7.40 16.51 5.78
CA ALA A 152 -8.43 15.47 5.84
C ALA A 152 -8.91 15.18 7.28
N GLN A 153 -8.22 15.69 8.31
CA GLN A 153 -8.44 15.38 9.72
C GLN A 153 -9.67 16.06 10.34
N CYS A 154 -10.45 16.82 9.55
CA CYS A 154 -11.67 17.51 9.98
C CYS A 154 -12.93 16.61 9.96
N CYS A 155 -12.82 15.28 9.79
CA CYS A 155 -13.96 14.40 9.50
C CYS A 155 -13.96 13.06 10.26
N THR A 156 -15.12 12.37 10.26
CA THR A 156 -15.37 11.10 10.96
C THR A 156 -14.47 9.95 10.48
N LEU A 157 -13.79 9.31 11.43
CA LEU A 157 -12.88 8.17 11.20
C LEU A 157 -13.58 6.84 11.47
N LEU A 158 -13.44 5.88 10.56
CA LEU A 158 -13.79 4.47 10.78
C LEU A 158 -12.50 3.68 11.10
N PRO A 159 -12.23 3.36 12.37
CA PRO A 159 -11.11 2.49 12.73
C PRO A 159 -11.46 1.02 12.41
N LEU A 160 -10.56 0.33 11.69
CA LEU A 160 -10.76 -1.09 11.32
C LEU A 160 -9.94 -2.09 12.16
N ASP A 161 -8.80 -1.69 12.72
CA ASP A 161 -8.00 -2.54 13.62
C ASP A 161 -7.20 -1.66 14.60
N ARG A 162 -6.97 -2.18 15.82
CA ARG A 162 -6.03 -1.65 16.82
C ARG A 162 -5.07 -2.77 17.20
N ARG A 163 -3.99 -2.97 16.43
CA ARG A 163 -2.86 -3.81 16.87
C ARG A 163 -1.56 -3.02 16.87
N GLY A 164 -0.90 -2.98 18.03
CA GLY A 164 0.46 -2.45 18.19
C GLY A 164 0.63 -0.92 18.07
N GLY A 165 -0.43 -0.12 18.30
CA GLY A 165 -0.32 1.36 18.24
C GLY A 165 -0.31 1.96 16.83
N LYS A 166 -0.44 1.15 15.78
CA LYS A 166 -0.65 1.60 14.40
C LYS A 166 -2.14 1.60 14.09
N HIS A 167 -2.65 2.71 13.54
CA HIS A 167 -4.08 2.88 13.23
C HIS A 167 -4.29 2.87 11.71
N ASN A 168 -5.08 1.91 11.23
CA ASN A 168 -5.63 1.95 9.88
C ASN A 168 -6.97 2.69 9.93
N PHE A 169 -7.11 3.73 9.12
CA PHE A 169 -8.31 4.57 9.09
C PHE A 169 -8.93 4.57 7.69
N LEU A 170 -10.26 4.48 7.65
CA LEU A 170 -11.05 4.81 6.48
C LEU A 170 -11.88 6.05 6.80
N LYS A 171 -11.92 7.05 5.91
CA LYS A 171 -12.84 8.19 6.00
C LYS A 171 -14.13 7.84 5.25
N LYS A 172 -15.31 8.09 5.82
CA LYS A 172 -16.58 7.88 5.12
C LYS A 172 -16.95 9.11 4.27
N LYS A 173 -17.50 8.91 3.06
CA LYS A 173 -18.17 9.95 2.26
C LYS A 173 -19.30 10.52 3.09
N GLU A 174 -19.31 11.85 3.27
CA GLU A 174 -20.52 12.54 3.72
C GLU A 174 -21.56 12.44 2.59
N GLU A 175 -22.75 11.94 2.91
CA GLU A 175 -23.90 12.05 2.02
C GLU A 175 -24.21 13.54 1.88
N ASN A 176 -23.87 14.13 0.73
CA ASN A 176 -24.40 15.43 0.33
C ASN A 176 -25.90 15.27 0.11
N GLY A 177 -26.66 15.33 1.20
CA GLY A 177 -28.10 15.53 1.22
C GLY A 177 -28.43 16.94 0.75
N TYR A 178 -28.27 17.20 -0.54
CA TYR A 178 -29.05 18.24 -1.20
C TYR A 178 -30.45 17.67 -1.48
N VAL A 179 -31.31 17.71 -0.47
CA VAL A 179 -32.76 17.73 -0.72
C VAL A 179 -33.10 19.19 -1.06
N LYS A 180 -33.30 19.45 -2.35
CA LYS A 180 -34.09 20.59 -2.79
C LYS A 180 -35.55 20.14 -2.78
N LEU A 181 -36.35 20.85 -1.97
CA LEU A 181 -37.77 20.70 -1.61
C LEU A 181 -38.05 19.68 -0.50
#